data_AF-A0A9N8HHY3-F1
#
_entry.id   AF-A0A9N8HHY3-F1
#
_cell.length_a   1.000
_cell.length_b   1.000
_cell.length_c   1.000
_cell.angle_alpha   90.00
_cell.angle_beta   90.00
_cell.angle_gamma   90.00
#
_symmetry.space_group_name_H-M   'P 1'
#
loop_
_entity.id
_entity.type
_entity.pdbx_description
1 polymer ?
#
loop_
_entity_poly.entity_id
_entity_poly.type
_entity_poly.pdbx_seq_one_letter_code
_entity_poly.pdbx_strand_id
1 'polypeptide(L)'
;MNSMAWYGSEGQQGLRPKDLGCSIMISGVVSREAGWMPIPTPEQLRLINANRAGKDYFARDAAIAVHGSAAKRPFTEISVRDGLDAFRLNKEPGGQQPKMHETTLTEGCLGPFDNNGCRLAVGAVQRCVFSEDDQGPSWMSSEQQSTTKYDQEFEGETVMRALRSKKEIHAHLIHKLGSNTAGLPSDPSRTSLAFLRDIANQHCIDLSVEEVKKQKGWVNTPKGALQMCIERGLVDLELVKRRKGHYTMPGRKDAEGKLIEGTSLRMLLQGCDDFKKEISMLEWVAKQYGWRVIFSPKCHPEIAGVGIEYVWSVSKNCLVRIPLPQRKGKDRFTKQVLDVCFHSEKTLTKQTVRGCARKARQFVIAYLLLHAVEAAGDEGTGGTKPLTGEVSIETMRKKQSELKFATIRAAQKMYKRHRGIAMFDHEEEKISFTGSESIEDWMRKEQRKSA
;
A
#
# COMPACT_ATOMS: atom_id res chain seq x y z
N MET A 1 -26.12 -2.20 9.53
CA MET A 1 -25.27 -1.94 10.71
C MET A 1 -25.58 -0.54 11.22
N ASN A 2 -26.07 -0.39 12.45
CA ASN A 2 -26.53 0.90 12.97
C ASN A 2 -25.34 1.80 13.34
N SER A 3 -25.22 2.98 12.71
CA SER A 3 -24.23 3.96 13.12
C SER A 3 -24.72 4.70 14.37
N MET A 4 -24.18 4.37 15.54
CA MET A 4 -24.38 5.20 16.74
C MET A 4 -23.75 6.58 16.51
N ALA A 5 -24.60 7.60 16.39
CA ALA A 5 -24.21 9.00 16.30
C ALA A 5 -25.05 9.82 17.28
N TRP A 6 -24.40 10.72 18.02
CA TRP A 6 -25.07 11.67 18.89
C TRP A 6 -25.49 12.90 18.08
N TYR A 7 -26.73 13.34 18.29
CA TYR A 7 -27.30 14.53 17.66
C TYR A 7 -27.42 15.65 18.71
N GLY A 8 -27.17 16.90 18.32
CA GLY A 8 -27.53 18.06 19.14
C GLY A 8 -29.05 18.23 19.20
N SER A 9 -29.55 18.96 20.21
CA SER A 9 -30.98 19.24 20.42
C SER A 9 -31.66 19.97 19.25
N GLU A 10 -30.89 20.60 18.36
CA GLU A 10 -31.37 21.26 17.13
C GLU A 10 -31.01 20.46 15.85
N GLY A 11 -30.78 19.15 15.95
CA GLY A 11 -30.45 18.28 14.80
C GLY A 11 -29.04 18.44 14.23
N GLN A 12 -28.19 19.26 14.87
CA GLN A 12 -26.84 19.56 14.41
C GLN A 12 -25.91 18.32 14.53
N GLN A 13 -25.09 18.08 13.51
CA GLN A 13 -24.09 17.00 13.45
C GLN A 13 -22.66 17.57 13.36
N GLY A 14 -21.74 17.04 14.17
CA GLY A 14 -20.33 17.43 14.14
C GLY A 14 -19.60 16.97 12.86
N LEU A 15 -18.61 17.76 12.42
CA LEU A 15 -17.72 17.42 11.29
C LEU A 15 -17.05 16.05 11.52
N ARG A 16 -17.36 15.08 10.64
CA ARG A 16 -16.75 13.73 10.71
C ARG A 16 -15.31 13.74 10.16
N PRO A 17 -14.41 12.92 10.73
CA PRO A 17 -13.16 12.56 10.06
C PRO A 17 -13.41 11.74 8.79
N LYS A 18 -12.35 11.60 7.98
CA LYS A 18 -12.28 10.95 6.65
C LYS A 18 -13.16 9.72 6.46
N ASP A 19 -13.69 9.62 5.25
CA ASP A 19 -14.43 8.51 4.67
C ASP A 19 -13.56 7.24 4.48
N LEU A 20 -14.22 6.13 4.10
CA LEU A 20 -13.62 4.81 3.85
C LEU A 20 -12.72 4.75 2.60
N GLY A 21 -12.35 5.89 2.02
CA GLY A 21 -11.42 5.96 0.90
C GLY A 21 -10.04 5.43 1.30
N CYS A 22 -9.36 4.76 0.37
CA CYS A 22 -7.96 4.33 0.52
C CYS A 22 -7.03 5.55 0.59
N SER A 23 -6.97 6.18 1.76
CA SER A 23 -6.11 7.33 2.03
C SER A 23 -4.72 6.85 2.47
N ILE A 24 -3.73 7.03 1.61
CA ILE A 24 -2.32 6.91 1.99
C ILE A 24 -1.98 8.16 2.81
N MET A 25 -1.87 8.01 4.13
CA MET A 25 -1.39 9.07 5.00
C MET A 25 0.14 9.12 4.93
N ILE A 26 0.68 10.13 4.25
CA ILE A 26 2.10 10.48 4.31
C ILE A 26 2.24 11.58 5.36
N SER A 27 3.00 11.31 6.42
CA SER A 27 3.29 12.25 7.50
C SER A 27 4.79 12.46 7.60
N GLY A 28 5.25 13.66 7.25
CA GLY A 28 6.66 14.05 7.33
C GLY A 28 6.87 15.21 8.30
N VAL A 29 8.05 15.27 8.91
CA VAL A 29 8.57 16.48 9.55
C VAL A 29 9.56 17.09 8.57
N VAL A 30 9.30 18.32 8.14
CA VAL A 30 10.12 19.06 7.19
C VAL A 30 10.83 20.20 7.92
N SER A 31 12.09 20.47 7.58
CA SER A 31 12.80 21.64 8.11
C SER A 31 12.11 22.92 7.61
N ARG A 32 11.89 23.88 8.51
CA ARG A 32 11.36 25.21 8.15
C ARG A 32 12.26 25.94 7.14
N GLU A 33 13.55 25.59 7.10
CA GLU A 33 14.55 26.13 6.17
C GLU A 33 14.57 25.42 4.81
N ALA A 34 14.17 24.15 4.73
CA ALA A 34 14.25 23.34 3.51
C ALA A 34 12.97 23.31 2.67
N GLY A 35 11.81 23.62 3.27
CA GLY A 35 10.52 23.63 2.58
C GLY A 35 9.97 22.22 2.25
N TRP A 36 8.70 22.18 1.82
CA TRP A 36 8.00 20.96 1.41
C TRP A 36 7.87 20.95 -0.11
N MET A 37 7.99 19.77 -0.74
CA MET A 37 8.04 19.52 -2.20
C MET A 37 9.26 20.09 -2.95
N PRO A 38 10.17 19.22 -3.43
CA PRO A 38 11.12 19.55 -4.47
C PRO A 38 10.54 19.25 -5.87
N ILE A 39 10.90 20.08 -6.84
CA ILE A 39 10.35 20.11 -8.20
C ILE A 39 11.15 19.18 -9.13
N PRO A 40 10.56 18.13 -9.69
CA PRO A 40 11.07 17.37 -10.83
C PRO A 40 11.74 18.13 -11.96
N THR A 41 12.77 17.50 -12.54
CA THR A 41 13.50 18.07 -13.67
C THR A 41 12.62 18.17 -14.93
N PRO A 42 12.86 19.17 -15.81
CA PRO A 42 12.03 19.40 -16.99
C PRO A 42 11.90 18.21 -17.96
N GLU A 43 12.91 17.33 -18.03
CA GLU A 43 12.90 16.19 -18.95
C GLU A 43 12.11 15.00 -18.40
N GLN A 44 12.28 14.67 -17.12
CA GLN A 44 11.49 13.63 -16.46
C GLN A 44 9.99 13.98 -16.47
N LEU A 45 9.68 15.27 -16.34
CA LEU A 45 8.34 15.80 -16.54
C LEU A 45 7.79 15.47 -17.94
N ARG A 46 8.58 15.75 -18.99
CA ARG A 46 8.14 15.67 -20.38
C ARG A 46 7.64 14.27 -20.76
N LEU A 47 8.36 13.23 -20.37
CA LEU A 47 7.99 11.82 -20.59
C LEU A 47 6.67 11.44 -19.90
N ILE A 48 6.44 11.98 -18.72
CA ILE A 48 5.29 11.63 -17.88
C ILE A 48 4.02 12.34 -18.39
N ASN A 49 4.19 13.52 -18.99
CA ASN A 49 3.12 14.21 -19.70
C ASN A 49 2.69 13.47 -20.96
N ALA A 50 3.64 12.96 -21.75
CA ALA A 50 3.34 12.11 -22.90
C ALA A 50 2.54 10.86 -22.49
N ASN A 51 2.92 10.19 -21.38
CA ASN A 51 2.25 8.96 -20.94
C ASN A 51 0.88 9.21 -20.23
N ARG A 52 0.55 10.47 -19.91
CA ARG A 52 -0.75 10.91 -19.36
C ARG A 52 -1.76 11.36 -20.41
N ALA A 53 -1.29 11.82 -21.57
CA ALA A 53 -2.14 12.27 -22.66
C ALA A 53 -3.21 11.22 -23.02
N GLY A 54 -4.45 11.67 -23.19
CA GLY A 54 -5.59 10.81 -23.54
C GLY A 54 -6.09 9.85 -22.45
N LYS A 55 -5.59 9.91 -21.21
CA LYS A 55 -5.98 8.98 -20.12
C LYS A 55 -6.69 9.70 -18.98
N ASP A 56 -7.66 9.03 -18.34
CA ASP A 56 -8.43 9.58 -17.23
C ASP A 56 -7.92 9.15 -15.84
N TYR A 57 -8.28 9.91 -14.80
CA TYR A 57 -8.14 9.54 -13.39
C TYR A 57 -9.05 8.37 -13.00
N PHE A 58 -8.58 7.56 -12.04
CA PHE A 58 -9.27 6.35 -11.61
C PHE A 58 -10.57 6.64 -10.83
N ALA A 59 -10.51 7.56 -9.87
CA ALA A 59 -11.69 8.09 -9.18
C ALA A 59 -12.25 9.30 -9.97
N ARG A 60 -12.95 9.02 -11.08
CA ARG A 60 -13.43 10.04 -12.03
C ARG A 60 -14.28 11.12 -11.34
N ASP A 61 -15.21 10.73 -10.47
CA ASP A 61 -16.16 11.65 -9.82
C ASP A 61 -15.42 12.65 -8.91
N ALA A 62 -14.45 12.16 -8.12
CA ALA A 62 -13.59 13.00 -7.30
C ALA A 62 -12.65 13.88 -8.16
N ALA A 63 -12.12 13.35 -9.27
CA ALA A 63 -11.28 14.11 -10.18
C ALA A 63 -12.07 15.21 -10.94
N ILE A 64 -13.32 14.96 -11.31
CA ILE A 64 -14.21 15.97 -11.89
C ILE A 64 -14.56 17.03 -10.83
N ALA A 65 -14.86 16.63 -9.59
CA ALA A 65 -15.14 17.57 -8.50
C ALA A 65 -13.95 18.46 -8.12
N VAL A 66 -12.71 17.96 -8.23
CA VAL A 66 -11.47 18.67 -7.83
C VAL A 66 -10.77 19.37 -9.00
N HIS A 67 -10.80 18.80 -10.20
CA HIS A 67 -10.07 19.27 -11.38
C HIS A 67 -10.97 19.65 -12.57
N GLY A 68 -12.30 19.65 -12.42
CA GLY A 68 -13.26 19.98 -13.48
C GLY A 68 -13.26 19.02 -14.67
N SER A 69 -12.48 17.93 -14.62
CA SER A 69 -12.36 16.95 -15.69
C SER A 69 -11.80 15.63 -15.15
N ALA A 70 -12.27 14.51 -15.69
CA ALA A 70 -11.66 13.21 -15.44
C ALA A 70 -10.31 13.05 -16.16
N ALA A 71 -10.01 13.86 -17.18
CA ALA A 71 -8.80 13.74 -17.98
C ALA A 71 -7.56 14.11 -17.16
N LYS A 72 -6.52 13.28 -17.25
CA LYS A 72 -5.19 13.57 -16.71
C LYS A 72 -4.54 14.65 -17.57
N ARG A 73 -4.75 15.91 -17.18
CA ARG A 73 -3.93 17.03 -17.64
C ARG A 73 -2.44 16.65 -17.52
N PRO A 74 -1.56 17.13 -18.41
CA PRO A 74 -0.12 17.04 -18.16
C PRO A 74 0.17 17.52 -16.72
N PHE A 75 0.97 16.74 -16.01
CA PHE A 75 1.54 17.20 -14.76
C PHE A 75 2.53 18.34 -15.04
N THR A 76 3.05 18.94 -13.97
CA THR A 76 4.36 19.60 -13.98
C THR A 76 5.44 18.77 -13.26
N GLU A 77 5.11 17.58 -12.68
CA GLU A 77 5.96 16.74 -11.79
C GLU A 77 5.66 15.16 -11.88
N ILE A 78 6.45 14.24 -11.27
CA ILE A 78 6.73 12.79 -11.67
C ILE A 78 5.87 11.62 -11.05
N SER A 79 5.83 10.42 -11.71
CA SER A 79 5.53 9.08 -11.10
C SER A 79 6.13 7.83 -11.84
N VAL A 80 6.83 6.91 -11.16
CA VAL A 80 7.35 5.56 -11.58
C VAL A 80 6.31 4.44 -11.39
N ARG A 81 6.14 3.45 -12.29
CA ARG A 81 4.95 2.53 -12.25
C ARG A 81 5.20 1.03 -12.47
N ASP A 82 6.45 0.63 -12.55
CA ASP A 82 6.96 -0.66 -13.03
C ASP A 82 7.65 -1.51 -11.96
N GLY A 83 7.65 -1.08 -10.70
CA GLY A 83 8.24 -1.83 -9.58
C GLY A 83 7.59 -3.19 -9.29
N LEU A 84 8.36 -4.10 -8.70
CA LEU A 84 7.98 -5.48 -8.36
C LEU A 84 6.88 -5.54 -7.26
N ASP A 85 5.65 -5.93 -7.59
CA ASP A 85 4.53 -6.02 -6.63
C ASP A 85 3.65 -7.27 -6.80
N ALA A 86 3.94 -8.32 -6.04
CA ALA A 86 3.20 -9.59 -6.06
C ALA A 86 1.72 -9.49 -5.64
N PHE A 87 1.23 -8.36 -5.09
CA PHE A 87 -0.21 -8.14 -4.93
C PHE A 87 -0.91 -7.81 -6.24
N ARG A 88 -0.20 -7.25 -7.23
CA ARG A 88 -0.73 -6.82 -8.53
C ARG A 88 -0.59 -7.86 -9.64
N LEU A 89 0.16 -8.93 -9.41
CA LEU A 89 0.26 -10.04 -10.36
C LEU A 89 -1.05 -10.84 -10.43
N ASN A 90 -1.37 -11.27 -11.64
CA ASN A 90 -2.32 -12.37 -11.89
C ASN A 90 -1.58 -13.71 -11.75
N LYS A 91 -2.31 -14.81 -11.62
CA LYS A 91 -1.71 -16.16 -11.63
C LYS A 91 -1.09 -16.45 -13.00
N GLU A 92 -1.89 -16.24 -14.04
CA GLU A 92 -1.59 -16.51 -15.44
C GLU A 92 -1.24 -15.19 -16.17
N PRO A 93 -0.68 -15.26 -17.39
CA PRO A 93 -0.18 -14.07 -18.10
C PRO A 93 -1.30 -13.06 -18.48
N GLY A 94 -0.90 -11.82 -18.76
CA GLY A 94 -1.82 -10.80 -19.26
C GLY A 94 -2.86 -10.31 -18.24
N GLY A 95 -4.08 -10.02 -18.68
CA GLY A 95 -5.09 -9.32 -17.89
C GLY A 95 -4.73 -7.86 -17.57
N GLN A 96 -5.25 -7.31 -16.46
CA GLN A 96 -5.03 -5.91 -16.05
C GLN A 96 -3.80 -5.68 -15.14
N GLN A 97 -2.90 -6.67 -15.01
CA GLN A 97 -1.69 -6.51 -14.20
C GLN A 97 -0.68 -5.53 -14.85
N PRO A 98 0.13 -4.79 -14.07
CA PRO A 98 1.15 -3.91 -14.63
C PRO A 98 2.26 -4.73 -15.32
N LYS A 99 2.94 -4.09 -16.28
CA LYS A 99 4.26 -4.56 -16.73
C LYS A 99 5.29 -4.15 -15.68
N MET A 100 5.95 -5.12 -15.08
CA MET A 100 7.05 -4.88 -14.14
C MET A 100 8.38 -4.83 -14.88
N HIS A 101 9.37 -4.14 -14.32
CA HIS A 101 10.73 -4.14 -14.83
C HIS A 101 11.42 -5.50 -14.64
N GLU A 102 12.55 -5.66 -15.30
CA GLU A 102 13.40 -6.84 -15.20
C GLU A 102 14.20 -6.83 -13.88
N THR A 103 14.61 -8.00 -13.38
CA THR A 103 15.27 -8.14 -12.08
C THR A 103 16.41 -9.15 -12.15
N THR A 104 17.53 -8.86 -11.47
CA THR A 104 18.67 -9.78 -11.40
C THR A 104 18.49 -10.70 -10.19
N LEU A 105 18.46 -12.01 -10.44
CA LEU A 105 18.15 -12.98 -9.39
C LEU A 105 19.33 -13.21 -8.45
N THR A 106 19.06 -13.14 -7.16
CA THR A 106 20.01 -13.56 -6.10
C THR A 106 19.67 -14.96 -5.61
N GLU A 107 20.51 -15.56 -4.78
CA GLU A 107 20.23 -16.87 -4.17
C GLU A 107 18.90 -16.87 -3.39
N GLY A 108 18.63 -15.78 -2.64
CA GLY A 108 17.36 -15.57 -1.93
C GLY A 108 16.13 -15.33 -2.83
N CYS A 109 16.28 -15.35 -4.16
CA CYS A 109 15.16 -15.29 -5.11
C CYS A 109 14.77 -16.66 -5.68
N LEU A 110 15.54 -17.72 -5.41
CA LEU A 110 15.40 -19.02 -6.08
C LEU A 110 14.91 -20.11 -5.12
N GLY A 111 14.14 -21.05 -5.66
CA GLY A 111 13.74 -22.29 -4.97
C GLY A 111 14.52 -23.52 -5.45
N PRO A 112 14.14 -24.72 -4.97
CA PRO A 112 14.88 -25.96 -5.22
C PRO A 112 14.53 -26.67 -6.55
N PHE A 113 13.45 -26.28 -7.24
CA PHE A 113 12.94 -27.04 -8.39
C PHE A 113 13.60 -26.60 -9.70
N ASP A 114 14.47 -27.44 -10.28
CA ASP A 114 15.13 -27.19 -11.57
C ASP A 114 14.15 -27.00 -12.75
N ASN A 115 12.98 -27.63 -12.67
CA ASN A 115 11.90 -27.52 -13.66
C ASN A 115 12.37 -27.84 -15.10
N ASN A 116 13.17 -28.90 -15.26
CA ASN A 116 13.70 -29.39 -16.53
C ASN A 116 14.53 -28.33 -17.27
N GLY A 117 15.45 -27.68 -16.57
CA GLY A 117 16.29 -26.60 -17.08
C GLY A 117 15.60 -25.25 -17.28
N CYS A 118 14.32 -25.10 -16.90
CA CYS A 118 13.63 -23.80 -16.92
C CYS A 118 13.98 -22.88 -15.73
N ARG A 119 14.64 -23.40 -14.68
CA ARG A 119 15.07 -22.61 -13.54
C ARG A 119 16.27 -21.72 -13.90
N LEU A 120 16.09 -20.42 -13.76
CA LEU A 120 17.12 -19.40 -13.93
C LEU A 120 18.21 -19.53 -12.84
N ALA A 121 19.45 -19.22 -13.23
CA ALA A 121 20.60 -19.23 -12.33
C ALA A 121 20.71 -17.95 -11.49
N VAL A 122 21.54 -17.98 -10.44
CA VAL A 122 21.94 -16.76 -9.72
C VAL A 122 22.70 -15.83 -10.68
N GLY A 123 22.41 -14.54 -10.62
CA GLY A 123 22.94 -13.52 -11.54
C GLY A 123 22.20 -13.43 -12.89
N ALA A 124 21.28 -14.35 -13.19
CA ALA A 124 20.45 -14.23 -14.39
C ALA A 124 19.43 -13.09 -14.26
N VAL A 125 19.14 -12.42 -15.38
CA VAL A 125 18.08 -11.41 -15.47
C VAL A 125 16.75 -12.09 -15.80
N GLN A 126 15.77 -11.98 -14.90
CA GLN A 126 14.40 -12.39 -15.18
C GLN A 126 13.62 -11.24 -15.83
N ARG A 127 13.15 -11.47 -17.07
CA ARG A 127 12.15 -10.63 -17.73
C ARG A 127 10.77 -10.92 -17.17
N CYS A 128 10.05 -9.88 -16.73
CA CYS A 128 8.67 -9.96 -16.21
C CYS A 128 7.58 -9.84 -17.31
N VAL A 129 7.98 -9.76 -18.58
CA VAL A 129 7.11 -9.68 -19.76
C VAL A 129 7.60 -10.72 -20.77
N PHE A 130 6.69 -11.39 -21.48
CA PHE A 130 7.09 -12.29 -22.56
C PHE A 130 7.59 -11.52 -23.79
N SER A 131 8.73 -11.94 -24.36
CA SER A 131 9.26 -11.48 -25.64
C SER A 131 8.92 -12.43 -26.79
N GLU A 132 9.17 -12.01 -28.04
CA GLU A 132 8.99 -12.86 -29.23
C GLU A 132 9.84 -14.14 -29.20
N ASP A 133 11.03 -14.07 -28.60
CA ASP A 133 11.99 -15.19 -28.53
C ASP A 133 11.74 -16.17 -27.38
N ASP A 134 10.82 -15.84 -26.46
CA ASP A 134 10.45 -16.76 -25.38
C ASP A 134 9.61 -17.92 -25.95
N GLN A 135 9.73 -19.13 -25.40
CA GLN A 135 8.89 -20.27 -25.78
C GLN A 135 7.42 -20.13 -25.31
N GLY A 136 7.12 -19.14 -24.47
CA GLY A 136 5.80 -18.96 -23.86
C GLY A 136 5.65 -19.67 -22.50
N PRO A 137 4.42 -19.87 -22.01
CA PRO A 137 4.18 -20.39 -20.66
C PRO A 137 4.66 -21.83 -20.47
N SER A 138 5.48 -22.09 -19.45
CA SER A 138 6.19 -23.37 -19.27
C SER A 138 5.30 -24.58 -18.94
N TRP A 139 4.03 -24.35 -18.57
CA TRP A 139 3.05 -25.43 -18.30
C TRP A 139 2.22 -25.83 -19.51
N MET A 140 2.39 -25.16 -20.66
CA MET A 140 1.73 -25.48 -21.92
C MET A 140 2.57 -26.49 -22.73
N SER A 141 1.92 -27.24 -23.64
CA SER A 141 2.65 -28.00 -24.66
C SER A 141 3.23 -27.06 -25.73
N SER A 142 4.21 -27.53 -26.51
CA SER A 142 4.80 -26.75 -27.62
C SER A 142 3.75 -26.34 -28.68
N GLU A 143 2.74 -27.17 -28.90
CA GLU A 143 1.60 -26.86 -29.77
C GLU A 143 0.69 -25.76 -29.17
N GLN A 144 0.41 -25.83 -27.87
CA GLN A 144 -0.33 -24.76 -27.18
C GLN A 144 0.47 -23.45 -27.16
N GLN A 145 1.78 -23.51 -26.97
CA GLN A 145 2.68 -22.37 -27.01
C GLN A 145 2.65 -21.68 -28.38
N SER A 146 2.82 -22.43 -29.48
CA SER A 146 2.82 -21.89 -30.83
C SER A 146 1.45 -21.34 -31.25
N THR A 147 0.38 -22.10 -31.03
CA THR A 147 -1.00 -21.68 -31.37
C THR A 147 -1.45 -20.45 -30.59
N THR A 148 -1.10 -20.34 -29.30
CA THR A 148 -1.56 -19.24 -28.44
C THR A 148 -0.56 -18.07 -28.35
N LYS A 149 0.45 -18.00 -29.21
CA LYS A 149 1.47 -16.94 -29.20
C LYS A 149 0.89 -15.55 -29.44
N TYR A 150 0.09 -15.41 -30.49
CA TYR A 150 -0.51 -14.14 -30.93
C TYR A 150 -2.00 -14.06 -30.59
N ASP A 151 -2.57 -12.86 -30.65
CA ASP A 151 -4.02 -12.65 -30.52
C ASP A 151 -4.76 -13.37 -31.67
N GLN A 152 -5.82 -14.11 -31.33
CA GLN A 152 -6.65 -14.86 -32.27
C GLN A 152 -8.11 -14.38 -32.20
N GLU A 153 -8.74 -14.26 -33.36
CA GLU A 153 -10.19 -14.08 -33.49
C GLU A 153 -10.76 -15.32 -34.18
N PHE A 154 -11.77 -15.95 -33.57
CA PHE A 154 -12.38 -17.16 -34.10
C PHE A 154 -13.59 -16.76 -34.96
N GLU A 155 -13.36 -16.57 -36.26
CA GLU A 155 -14.43 -16.22 -37.21
C GLU A 155 -15.56 -17.25 -37.17
N GLY A 156 -16.80 -16.77 -37.04
CA GLY A 156 -17.99 -17.62 -36.90
C GLY A 156 -18.29 -18.12 -35.48
N GLU A 157 -17.34 -18.05 -34.54
CA GLU A 157 -17.62 -18.29 -33.10
C GLU A 157 -17.91 -16.98 -32.37
N THR A 158 -19.13 -16.82 -31.86
CA THR A 158 -19.52 -15.68 -31.01
C THR A 158 -19.67 -16.08 -29.54
N VAL A 159 -19.49 -15.10 -28.65
CA VAL A 159 -19.69 -15.25 -27.21
C VAL A 159 -20.52 -14.09 -26.66
N MET A 160 -21.47 -14.41 -25.78
CA MET A 160 -22.27 -13.41 -25.07
C MET A 160 -21.46 -12.81 -23.92
N ARG A 161 -20.96 -11.60 -24.10
CA ARG A 161 -20.19 -10.87 -23.10
C ARG A 161 -21.08 -9.93 -22.29
N ALA A 162 -21.26 -10.24 -21.02
CA ALA A 162 -21.92 -9.33 -20.07
C ALA A 162 -21.15 -8.00 -19.93
N LEU A 163 -21.85 -6.87 -20.08
CA LEU A 163 -21.34 -5.52 -19.89
C LEU A 163 -21.14 -5.25 -18.40
N ARG A 164 -19.92 -4.84 -17.99
CA ARG A 164 -19.57 -4.77 -16.56
C ARG A 164 -19.31 -3.36 -16.03
N SER A 165 -18.85 -2.44 -16.86
CA SER A 165 -18.59 -1.06 -16.45
C SER A 165 -19.79 -0.13 -16.66
N LYS A 166 -19.89 0.94 -15.85
CA LYS A 166 -20.90 2.00 -16.04
C LYS A 166 -20.89 2.56 -17.47
N LYS A 167 -19.69 2.72 -18.07
CA LYS A 167 -19.51 3.32 -19.40
C LYS A 167 -20.03 2.40 -20.51
N GLU A 168 -19.75 1.10 -20.44
CA GLU A 168 -20.26 0.12 -21.42
C GLU A 168 -21.78 0.01 -21.35
N ILE A 169 -22.33 -0.17 -20.14
CA ILE A 169 -23.78 -0.29 -19.92
C ILE A 169 -24.49 0.98 -20.42
N HIS A 170 -23.98 2.16 -20.07
CA HIS A 170 -24.56 3.43 -20.49
C HIS A 170 -24.50 3.66 -22.00
N ALA A 171 -23.38 3.35 -22.66
CA ALA A 171 -23.28 3.42 -24.12
C ALA A 171 -24.25 2.46 -24.81
N HIS A 172 -24.42 1.24 -24.28
CA HIS A 172 -25.37 0.27 -24.78
C HIS A 172 -26.82 0.73 -24.58
N LEU A 173 -27.15 1.32 -23.44
CA LEU A 173 -28.47 1.90 -23.16
C LEU A 173 -28.78 3.08 -24.11
N ILE A 174 -27.83 3.99 -24.36
CA ILE A 174 -27.99 5.06 -25.37
C ILE A 174 -28.30 4.44 -26.74
N HIS A 175 -27.52 3.45 -27.17
CA HIS A 175 -27.72 2.80 -28.46
C HIS A 175 -29.07 2.08 -28.58
N LYS A 176 -29.54 1.41 -27.52
CA LYS A 176 -30.80 0.66 -27.51
C LYS A 176 -32.04 1.55 -27.32
N LEU A 177 -31.93 2.67 -26.59
CA LEU A 177 -33.02 3.61 -26.34
C LEU A 177 -33.15 4.67 -27.45
N GLY A 178 -32.10 4.91 -28.24
CA GLY A 178 -32.11 5.83 -29.37
C GLY A 178 -32.41 7.28 -28.93
N SER A 179 -33.53 7.84 -29.38
CA SER A 179 -33.99 9.17 -28.97
C SER A 179 -34.66 9.19 -27.59
N ASN A 180 -35.08 8.04 -27.05
CA ASN A 180 -35.80 7.94 -25.77
C ASN A 180 -34.85 7.82 -24.57
N THR A 181 -33.85 8.72 -24.47
CA THR A 181 -32.91 8.75 -23.33
C THR A 181 -33.44 9.54 -22.13
N ALA A 182 -34.77 9.75 -22.03
CA ALA A 182 -35.39 10.46 -20.92
C ALA A 182 -35.14 9.70 -19.61
N GLY A 183 -34.51 10.35 -18.62
CA GLY A 183 -34.10 9.73 -17.36
C GLY A 183 -32.69 9.11 -17.39
N LEU A 184 -32.05 8.98 -18.56
CA LEU A 184 -30.64 8.60 -18.65
C LEU A 184 -29.74 9.81 -18.34
N PRO A 185 -28.80 9.73 -17.37
CA PRO A 185 -27.85 10.81 -17.10
C PRO A 185 -26.94 11.04 -18.31
N SER A 186 -26.62 12.29 -18.62
CA SER A 186 -25.67 12.62 -19.71
C SER A 186 -24.24 12.15 -19.42
N ASP A 187 -23.87 12.02 -18.14
CA ASP A 187 -22.59 11.46 -17.70
C ASP A 187 -22.82 10.22 -16.80
N PRO A 188 -22.40 9.01 -17.21
CA PRO A 188 -22.56 7.80 -16.42
C PRO A 188 -21.70 7.74 -15.16
N SER A 189 -20.72 8.64 -15.01
CA SER A 189 -19.92 8.74 -13.79
C SER A 189 -20.81 9.08 -12.58
N ARG A 190 -21.73 10.04 -12.77
CA ARG A 190 -22.61 10.64 -11.76
C ARG A 190 -23.77 9.75 -11.29
N THR A 191 -23.91 8.52 -11.79
CA THR A 191 -24.97 7.59 -11.40
C THR A 191 -24.43 6.26 -10.86
N SER A 192 -25.27 5.49 -10.18
CA SER A 192 -24.88 4.19 -9.64
C SER A 192 -24.95 3.09 -10.71
N LEU A 193 -24.16 2.03 -10.50
CA LEU A 193 -24.19 0.85 -11.38
C LEU A 193 -25.50 0.06 -11.22
N ALA A 194 -26.19 0.21 -10.07
CA ALA A 194 -27.54 -0.31 -9.86
C ALA A 194 -28.57 0.44 -10.70
N PHE A 195 -28.58 1.78 -10.64
CA PHE A 195 -29.52 2.61 -11.40
C PHE A 195 -29.48 2.35 -12.92
N LEU A 196 -28.27 2.18 -13.49
CA LEU A 196 -28.15 1.81 -14.91
C LEU A 196 -28.73 0.43 -15.22
N ARG A 197 -28.64 -0.53 -14.29
CA ARG A 197 -29.29 -1.85 -14.42
C ARG A 197 -30.80 -1.77 -14.22
N ASP A 198 -31.27 -0.91 -13.32
CA ASP A 198 -32.70 -0.70 -13.10
C ASP A 198 -33.37 -0.12 -14.35
N ILE A 199 -32.73 0.84 -15.04
CA ILE A 199 -33.19 1.32 -16.35
C ILE A 199 -33.14 0.20 -17.40
N ALA A 200 -32.07 -0.58 -17.46
CA ALA A 200 -31.99 -1.72 -18.39
C ALA A 200 -33.17 -2.70 -18.19
N ASN A 201 -33.47 -3.04 -16.93
CA ASN A 201 -34.60 -3.89 -16.56
C ASN A 201 -35.95 -3.26 -16.92
N GLN A 202 -36.15 -1.96 -16.63
CA GLN A 202 -37.39 -1.23 -16.96
C GLN A 202 -37.70 -1.21 -18.46
N HIS A 203 -36.68 -1.18 -19.30
CA HIS A 203 -36.80 -1.19 -20.76
C HIS A 203 -36.58 -2.58 -21.39
N CYS A 204 -36.46 -3.64 -20.59
CA CYS A 204 -36.18 -5.02 -21.04
C CYS A 204 -34.93 -5.13 -21.94
N ILE A 205 -33.92 -4.30 -21.70
CA ILE A 205 -32.65 -4.29 -22.43
C ILE A 205 -31.68 -5.27 -21.77
N ASP A 206 -31.31 -6.34 -22.48
CA ASP A 206 -30.24 -7.22 -22.02
C ASP A 206 -28.90 -6.47 -21.92
N LEU A 207 -28.13 -6.78 -20.87
CA LEU A 207 -26.82 -6.20 -20.61
C LEU A 207 -25.69 -7.16 -20.99
N SER A 208 -25.89 -7.94 -22.05
CA SER A 208 -24.83 -8.65 -22.74
C SER A 208 -24.80 -8.28 -24.23
N VAL A 209 -23.62 -8.44 -24.82
CA VAL A 209 -23.39 -8.20 -26.24
C VAL A 209 -22.78 -9.44 -26.86
N GLU A 210 -23.27 -9.80 -28.04
CA GLU A 210 -22.64 -10.80 -28.88
C GLU A 210 -21.38 -10.20 -29.49
N GLU A 211 -20.24 -10.81 -29.22
CA GLU A 211 -18.94 -10.42 -29.78
C GLU A 211 -18.24 -11.66 -30.36
N VAL A 212 -17.46 -11.47 -31.43
CA VAL A 212 -16.58 -12.52 -31.96
C VAL A 212 -15.66 -12.98 -30.83
N LYS A 213 -15.54 -14.30 -30.65
CA LYS A 213 -14.67 -14.91 -29.64
C LYS A 213 -13.23 -14.52 -29.94
N LYS A 214 -12.60 -13.79 -29.01
CA LYS A 214 -11.19 -13.39 -29.08
C LYS A 214 -10.39 -14.08 -27.98
N GLN A 215 -9.26 -14.65 -28.35
CA GLN A 215 -8.25 -15.14 -27.41
C GLN A 215 -7.02 -14.25 -27.50
N LYS A 216 -6.56 -13.76 -26.36
CA LYS A 216 -5.36 -12.94 -26.30
C LYS A 216 -4.11 -13.84 -26.31
N GLY A 217 -3.13 -13.50 -27.13
CA GLY A 217 -1.84 -14.16 -27.17
C GLY A 217 -1.02 -13.89 -25.92
N TRP A 218 -0.04 -14.76 -25.63
CA TRP A 218 0.87 -14.56 -24.50
C TRP A 218 2.03 -13.60 -24.81
N VAL A 219 2.40 -13.41 -26.08
CA VAL A 219 3.55 -12.56 -26.44
C VAL A 219 3.32 -11.09 -26.07
N ASN A 220 4.37 -10.39 -25.66
CA ASN A 220 4.33 -9.00 -25.19
C ASN A 220 3.41 -8.75 -23.97
N THR A 221 2.84 -9.79 -23.34
CA THR A 221 2.04 -9.70 -22.11
C THR A 221 2.91 -9.82 -20.86
N PRO A 222 2.54 -9.17 -19.74
CA PRO A 222 3.19 -9.42 -18.45
C PRO A 222 3.03 -10.89 -18.03
N LYS A 223 4.12 -11.49 -17.57
CA LYS A 223 4.13 -12.85 -17.02
C LYS A 223 3.28 -12.89 -15.75
N GLY A 224 2.52 -13.96 -15.57
CA GLY A 224 1.82 -14.22 -14.33
C GLY A 224 2.76 -14.74 -13.25
N ALA A 225 2.34 -14.65 -11.98
CA ALA A 225 3.11 -15.14 -10.84
C ALA A 225 3.49 -16.61 -10.95
N LEU A 226 2.66 -17.44 -11.61
CA LEU A 226 2.98 -18.86 -11.84
C LEU A 226 4.24 -19.02 -12.70
N GLN A 227 4.34 -18.28 -13.81
CA GLN A 227 5.50 -18.34 -14.70
C GLN A 227 6.76 -17.88 -13.97
N MET A 228 6.67 -16.75 -13.25
CA MET A 228 7.79 -16.22 -12.50
C MET A 228 8.29 -17.19 -11.42
N CYS A 229 7.37 -17.91 -10.74
CA CYS A 229 7.73 -18.93 -9.77
C CYS A 229 8.35 -20.19 -10.40
N ILE A 230 7.92 -20.60 -11.59
CA ILE A 230 8.51 -21.74 -12.32
C ILE A 230 9.95 -21.41 -12.73
N GLU A 231 10.15 -20.23 -13.33
CA GLU A 231 11.48 -19.71 -13.73
C GLU A 231 12.43 -19.51 -12.54
N ARG A 232 11.90 -19.26 -11.33
CA ARG A 232 12.71 -19.19 -10.10
C ARG A 232 12.90 -20.54 -9.41
N GLY A 233 12.26 -21.61 -9.88
CA GLY A 233 12.25 -22.91 -9.21
C GLY A 233 11.54 -22.92 -7.84
N LEU A 234 10.62 -21.97 -7.60
CA LEU A 234 9.84 -21.85 -6.35
C LEU A 234 8.62 -22.79 -6.31
N VAL A 235 8.21 -23.32 -7.47
CA VAL A 235 7.13 -24.30 -7.61
C VAL A 235 7.56 -25.43 -8.54
N ASP A 236 7.03 -26.63 -8.29
CA ASP A 236 7.25 -27.83 -9.09
C ASP A 236 6.38 -27.80 -10.36
N LEU A 237 7.02 -27.74 -11.53
CA LEU A 237 6.37 -27.71 -12.84
C LEU A 237 5.55 -28.98 -13.13
N GLU A 238 6.02 -30.16 -12.74
CA GLU A 238 5.30 -31.41 -12.98
C GLU A 238 4.07 -31.52 -12.07
N LEU A 239 4.13 -30.98 -10.85
CA LEU A 239 2.97 -30.83 -9.99
C LEU A 239 1.96 -29.80 -10.53
N VAL A 240 2.42 -28.71 -11.18
CA VAL A 240 1.56 -27.76 -11.89
C VAL A 240 0.79 -28.44 -13.03
N LYS A 241 1.48 -29.22 -13.86
CA LYS A 241 0.88 -29.99 -14.98
C LYS A 241 -0.12 -31.04 -14.47
N ARG A 242 0.29 -31.86 -13.51
CA ARG A 242 -0.52 -32.98 -12.98
C ARG A 242 -1.72 -32.54 -12.15
N ARG A 243 -1.63 -31.43 -11.41
CA ARG A 243 -2.70 -30.99 -10.49
C ARG A 243 -3.02 -29.51 -10.68
N LYS A 244 -3.81 -29.21 -11.71
CA LYS A 244 -4.38 -27.88 -11.97
C LYS A 244 -5.04 -27.33 -10.70
N GLY A 245 -4.54 -26.18 -10.24
CA GLY A 245 -5.02 -25.53 -9.00
C GLY A 245 -4.27 -25.90 -7.71
N HIS A 246 -3.20 -26.72 -7.75
CA HIS A 246 -2.34 -26.92 -6.56
C HIS A 246 -1.78 -25.59 -6.02
N TYR A 247 -1.27 -24.75 -6.92
CA TYR A 247 -0.79 -23.41 -6.61
C TYR A 247 -1.84 -22.35 -6.99
N THR A 248 -2.08 -21.39 -6.09
CA THR A 248 -3.04 -20.30 -6.28
C THR A 248 -2.46 -18.97 -5.78
N MET A 249 -3.06 -17.84 -6.13
CA MET A 249 -2.57 -16.52 -5.67
C MET A 249 -2.60 -16.34 -4.15
N PRO A 250 -3.68 -16.68 -3.42
CA PRO A 250 -3.69 -16.61 -1.95
C PRO A 250 -3.09 -17.85 -1.27
N GLY A 251 -2.89 -18.95 -2.02
CA GLY A 251 -2.62 -20.29 -1.50
C GLY A 251 -3.89 -21.10 -1.23
N ARG A 252 -3.70 -22.40 -0.99
CA ARG A 252 -4.76 -23.33 -0.61
C ARG A 252 -4.90 -23.38 0.91
N LYS A 253 -6.07 -23.81 1.36
CA LYS A 253 -6.35 -24.04 2.79
C LYS A 253 -6.54 -25.52 3.07
N ASP A 254 -6.20 -25.93 4.28
CA ASP A 254 -6.57 -27.22 4.86
C ASP A 254 -8.05 -27.23 5.29
N ALA A 255 -8.50 -28.32 5.93
CA ALA A 255 -9.89 -28.48 6.36
C ALA A 255 -10.26 -27.48 7.47
N GLU A 256 -9.28 -27.07 8.26
CA GLU A 256 -9.35 -26.12 9.37
C GLU A 256 -9.31 -24.66 8.87
N GLY A 257 -9.11 -24.44 7.57
CA GLY A 257 -9.09 -23.12 6.94
C GLY A 257 -7.76 -22.36 7.09
N LYS A 258 -6.72 -23.01 7.61
CA LYS A 258 -5.34 -22.50 7.71
C LYS A 258 -4.64 -22.64 6.36
N LEU A 259 -3.72 -21.74 6.08
CA LEU A 259 -2.96 -21.70 4.83
C LEU A 259 -1.97 -22.88 4.77
N ILE A 260 -2.00 -23.63 3.67
CA ILE A 260 -1.00 -24.65 3.34
C ILE A 260 0.24 -23.94 2.80
N GLU A 261 1.36 -24.03 3.50
CA GLU A 261 2.63 -23.41 3.12
C GLU A 261 3.12 -23.89 1.74
N GLY A 262 3.91 -23.05 1.05
CA GLY A 262 4.38 -23.30 -0.31
C GLY A 262 3.30 -23.25 -1.42
N THR A 263 2.00 -23.21 -1.10
CA THR A 263 0.94 -23.20 -2.14
C THR A 263 0.56 -21.79 -2.65
N SER A 264 0.99 -20.74 -1.96
CA SER A 264 0.67 -19.33 -2.25
C SER A 264 1.73 -18.67 -3.13
N LEU A 265 1.40 -18.49 -4.41
CA LEU A 265 2.30 -17.84 -5.39
C LEU A 265 2.69 -16.42 -4.94
N ARG A 266 1.76 -15.70 -4.30
CA ARG A 266 2.03 -14.36 -3.78
C ARG A 266 3.08 -14.39 -2.66
N MET A 267 2.95 -15.30 -1.71
CA MET A 267 3.89 -15.39 -0.58
C MET A 267 5.25 -15.92 -1.00
N LEU A 268 5.32 -16.81 -1.99
CA LEU A 268 6.59 -17.25 -2.58
C LEU A 268 7.37 -16.07 -3.19
N LEU A 269 6.71 -15.26 -4.03
CA LEU A 269 7.35 -14.07 -4.61
C LEU A 269 7.67 -13.00 -3.56
N GLN A 270 6.79 -12.75 -2.58
CA GLN A 270 7.09 -11.85 -1.45
C GLN A 270 8.20 -12.37 -0.53
N GLY A 271 8.48 -13.68 -0.58
CA GLY A 271 9.63 -14.28 0.09
C GLY A 271 10.96 -13.99 -0.61
N CYS A 272 10.94 -13.61 -1.89
CA CYS A 272 12.14 -13.36 -2.67
C CYS A 272 12.81 -12.04 -2.27
N ASP A 273 14.13 -12.04 -2.30
CA ASP A 273 14.96 -10.90 -1.90
C ASP A 273 14.71 -9.64 -2.73
N ASP A 274 14.52 -9.77 -4.04
CA ASP A 274 14.23 -8.64 -4.93
C ASP A 274 12.86 -8.01 -4.63
N PHE A 275 11.79 -8.79 -4.50
CA PHE A 275 10.47 -8.29 -4.08
C PHE A 275 10.46 -7.70 -2.65
N LYS A 276 11.33 -8.16 -1.74
CA LYS A 276 11.49 -7.57 -0.39
C LYS A 276 12.25 -6.25 -0.40
N LYS A 277 13.29 -6.16 -1.24
CA LYS A 277 14.20 -5.02 -1.33
C LYS A 277 13.73 -3.96 -2.34
N GLU A 278 12.69 -4.27 -3.12
CA GLU A 278 11.98 -3.36 -4.02
C GLU A 278 11.58 -2.09 -3.27
N ILE A 279 12.18 -0.97 -3.66
CA ILE A 279 11.90 0.32 -3.05
C ILE A 279 10.56 0.86 -3.56
N SER A 280 9.72 1.36 -2.66
CA SER A 280 8.50 2.02 -3.11
C SER A 280 8.84 3.28 -3.92
N MET A 281 7.92 3.69 -4.80
CA MET A 281 7.92 5.01 -5.44
C MET A 281 8.35 6.13 -4.48
N LEU A 282 7.79 6.13 -3.27
CA LEU A 282 8.02 7.20 -2.29
C LEU A 282 9.48 7.21 -1.81
N GLU A 283 10.07 6.04 -1.61
CA GLU A 283 11.49 5.87 -1.28
C GLU A 283 12.40 6.21 -2.45
N TRP A 284 12.06 5.80 -3.68
CA TRP A 284 12.83 6.18 -4.87
C TRP A 284 12.87 7.70 -5.05
N VAL A 285 11.71 8.38 -4.96
CA VAL A 285 11.61 9.84 -5.03
C VAL A 285 12.41 10.48 -3.90
N ALA A 286 12.26 10.01 -2.67
CA ALA A 286 13.01 10.54 -1.53
C ALA A 286 14.52 10.41 -1.70
N LYS A 287 15.01 9.26 -2.18
CA LYS A 287 16.44 9.03 -2.47
C LYS A 287 17.01 10.05 -3.47
N GLN A 288 16.24 10.48 -4.48
CA GLN A 288 16.71 11.51 -5.43
C GLN A 288 17.03 12.87 -4.77
N TYR A 289 16.48 13.12 -3.59
CA TYR A 289 16.69 14.36 -2.81
C TYR A 289 17.56 14.15 -1.56
N GLY A 290 18.22 12.99 -1.43
CA GLY A 290 18.97 12.62 -0.24
C GLY A 290 18.08 12.41 1.01
N TRP A 291 16.77 12.23 0.81
CA TRP A 291 15.81 12.03 1.90
C TRP A 291 15.62 10.55 2.22
N ARG A 292 15.44 10.26 3.51
CA ARG A 292 15.13 8.92 4.02
C ARG A 292 13.66 8.84 4.43
N VAL A 293 12.94 7.87 3.86
CA VAL A 293 11.56 7.55 4.29
C VAL A 293 11.63 6.63 5.50
N ILE A 294 10.84 6.93 6.53
CA ILE A 294 10.70 6.07 7.72
C ILE A 294 9.22 5.76 7.88
N PHE A 295 8.84 4.50 7.66
CA PHE A 295 7.45 4.06 7.82
C PHE A 295 7.13 3.78 9.30
N SER A 296 6.15 4.51 9.85
CA SER A 296 5.50 4.10 11.10
C SER A 296 4.53 2.94 10.85
N PRO A 297 4.36 2.00 11.78
CA PRO A 297 3.41 0.90 11.62
C PRO A 297 1.97 1.42 11.53
N LYS A 298 1.12 0.69 10.80
CA LYS A 298 -0.30 1.05 10.63
C LYS A 298 -1.04 0.98 11.97
N CYS A 299 -2.10 1.78 12.09
CA CYS A 299 -3.00 1.81 13.26
C CYS A 299 -2.37 2.25 14.60
N HIS A 300 -1.16 2.82 14.60
CA HIS A 300 -0.49 3.37 15.79
C HIS A 300 -0.27 4.90 15.72
N PRO A 301 -1.33 5.71 15.86
CA PRO A 301 -1.22 7.18 15.83
C PRO A 301 -0.27 7.73 16.89
N GLU A 302 -0.10 7.05 18.03
CA GLU A 302 0.77 7.44 19.15
C GLU A 302 2.27 7.43 18.82
N ILE A 303 2.70 6.74 17.75
CA ILE A 303 4.10 6.76 17.27
C ILE A 303 4.24 7.28 15.82
N ALA A 304 3.13 7.57 15.15
CA ALA A 304 3.11 8.09 13.79
C ALA A 304 3.95 9.37 13.64
N GLY A 305 4.75 9.44 12.56
CA GLY A 305 5.59 10.62 12.24
C GLY A 305 6.49 11.12 13.37
N VAL A 306 6.89 10.24 14.31
CA VAL A 306 7.60 10.59 15.54
C VAL A 306 6.86 11.67 16.36
N GLY A 307 5.53 11.54 16.45
CA GLY A 307 4.65 12.39 17.27
C GLY A 307 3.85 13.45 16.51
N ILE A 308 3.63 13.28 15.20
CA ILE A 308 2.84 14.22 14.39
C ILE A 308 1.40 14.39 14.91
N GLU A 309 0.78 13.32 15.40
CA GLU A 309 -0.57 13.35 15.97
C GLU A 309 -0.64 14.18 17.26
N TYR A 310 0.45 14.24 18.05
CA TYR A 310 0.54 15.13 19.20
C TYR A 310 0.72 16.59 18.78
N VAL A 311 1.50 16.86 17.73
CA VAL A 311 1.62 18.20 17.15
C VAL A 311 0.24 18.69 16.67
N TRP A 312 -0.47 17.86 15.90
CA TRP A 312 -1.85 18.14 15.49
C TRP A 312 -2.80 18.30 16.68
N SER A 313 -2.64 17.53 17.75
CA SER A 313 -3.46 17.67 18.97
C SER A 313 -3.24 19.02 19.65
N VAL A 314 -1.99 19.50 19.76
CA VAL A 314 -1.68 20.84 20.29
C VAL A 314 -2.30 21.93 19.41
N SER A 315 -2.10 21.87 18.09
CA SER A 315 -2.66 22.85 17.15
C SER A 315 -4.19 22.85 17.14
N LYS A 316 -4.84 21.67 17.22
CA LYS A 316 -6.30 21.55 17.36
C LYS A 316 -6.81 22.14 18.69
N ASN A 317 -6.11 21.91 19.80
CA ASN A 317 -6.47 22.49 21.09
C ASN A 317 -6.37 24.03 21.10
N CYS A 318 -5.40 24.59 20.37
CA CYS A 318 -5.34 26.03 20.10
C CYS A 318 -6.57 26.48 19.29
N LEU A 319 -6.83 25.84 18.15
CA LEU A 319 -7.93 26.17 17.24
C LEU A 319 -9.32 26.10 17.90
N VAL A 320 -9.55 25.14 18.79
CA VAL A 320 -10.84 24.98 19.50
C VAL A 320 -11.12 26.16 20.44
N ARG A 321 -10.08 26.77 21.01
CA ARG A 321 -10.19 27.94 21.90
C ARG A 321 -10.42 29.26 21.15
N ILE A 322 -10.26 29.28 19.83
CA ILE A 322 -10.52 30.47 19.02
C ILE A 322 -12.06 30.63 18.86
N PRO A 323 -12.64 31.78 19.22
CA PRO A 323 -14.08 32.04 19.09
C PRO A 323 -14.59 31.75 17.68
N LEU A 324 -15.76 31.11 17.56
CA LEU A 324 -16.31 30.71 16.26
C LEU A 324 -16.39 31.86 15.24
N PRO A 325 -16.79 33.11 15.58
CA PRO A 325 -16.78 34.23 14.62
C PRO A 325 -15.41 34.51 14.00
N GLN A 326 -14.32 34.30 14.75
CA GLN A 326 -12.95 34.55 14.30
C GLN A 326 -12.38 33.45 13.39
N ARG A 327 -13.02 32.27 13.33
CA ARG A 327 -12.63 31.12 12.49
C ARG A 327 -13.73 30.57 11.56
N LYS A 328 -14.92 31.20 11.51
CA LYS A 328 -16.03 30.81 10.64
C LYS A 328 -15.78 31.26 9.20
N GLY A 329 -15.80 30.34 8.25
CA GLY A 329 -15.53 30.58 6.82
C GLY A 329 -14.09 30.25 6.43
N LYS A 330 -13.88 29.85 5.17
CA LYS A 330 -12.64 29.24 4.67
C LYS A 330 -11.38 30.06 4.96
N ASP A 331 -11.41 31.35 4.67
CA ASP A 331 -10.19 32.18 4.71
C ASP A 331 -9.80 32.50 6.15
N ARG A 332 -10.78 32.85 7.00
CA ARG A 332 -10.58 33.01 8.45
C ARG A 332 -10.10 31.71 9.10
N PHE A 333 -10.69 30.56 8.76
CA PHE A 333 -10.23 29.26 9.24
C PHE A 333 -8.77 29.00 8.84
N THR A 334 -8.44 29.18 7.56
CA THR A 334 -7.10 28.95 7.02
C THR A 334 -6.07 29.85 7.71
N LYS A 335 -6.38 31.14 7.87
CA LYS A 335 -5.51 32.09 8.57
C LYS A 335 -5.27 31.68 10.03
N GLN A 336 -6.32 31.34 10.78
CA GLN A 336 -6.18 30.90 12.18
C GLN A 336 -5.41 29.59 12.32
N VAL A 337 -5.61 28.63 11.41
CA VAL A 337 -4.85 27.38 11.39
C VAL A 337 -3.37 27.63 11.11
N LEU A 338 -3.05 28.33 10.03
CA LEU A 338 -1.66 28.58 9.64
C LEU A 338 -0.97 29.50 10.64
N ASP A 339 -1.43 30.74 10.81
CA ASP A 339 -0.70 31.78 11.54
C ASP A 339 -0.67 31.49 13.06
N VAL A 340 -1.79 31.05 13.63
CA VAL A 340 -1.94 30.92 15.10
C VAL A 340 -1.72 29.49 15.59
N CYS A 341 -2.11 28.47 14.84
CA CYS A 341 -2.05 27.08 15.31
C CYS A 341 -0.79 26.31 14.87
N PHE A 342 -0.16 26.66 13.75
CA PHE A 342 1.00 25.94 13.20
C PHE A 342 2.29 26.79 13.06
N HIS A 343 2.20 28.02 12.56
CA HIS A 343 3.37 28.89 12.35
C HIS A 343 3.73 29.74 13.58
N SER A 344 2.76 29.97 14.47
CA SER A 344 2.97 30.67 15.75
C SER A 344 4.04 30.00 16.61
N GLU A 345 5.10 30.76 16.87
CA GLU A 345 6.18 30.39 17.80
C GLU A 345 5.72 30.33 19.26
N LYS A 346 4.48 30.76 19.56
CA LYS A 346 3.85 30.61 20.88
C LYS A 346 3.14 29.25 21.03
N THR A 347 2.63 28.68 19.94
CA THR A 347 1.86 27.43 19.95
C THR A 347 2.77 26.22 19.73
N LEU A 348 3.44 26.15 18.58
CA LEU A 348 4.37 25.07 18.24
C LEU A 348 5.82 25.48 18.49
N THR A 349 6.12 25.86 19.74
CA THR A 349 7.49 26.16 20.16
C THR A 349 8.43 24.98 19.91
N LYS A 350 9.74 25.24 19.78
CA LYS A 350 10.79 24.19 19.71
C LYS A 350 10.70 23.22 20.91
N GLN A 351 10.31 23.71 22.09
CA GLN A 351 10.10 22.90 23.30
C GLN A 351 8.85 22.02 23.19
N THR A 352 7.75 22.55 22.64
CA THR A 352 6.46 21.87 22.42
C THR A 352 6.60 20.74 21.41
N VAL A 353 7.20 21.01 20.24
CA VAL A 353 7.43 20.00 19.20
C VAL A 353 8.39 18.91 19.69
N ARG A 354 9.48 19.28 20.37
CA ARG A 354 10.35 18.31 21.07
C ARG A 354 9.58 17.53 22.14
N GLY A 355 8.55 18.10 22.76
CA GLY A 355 7.65 17.45 23.72
C GLY A 355 6.74 16.40 23.10
N CYS A 356 6.12 16.73 21.96
CA CYS A 356 5.33 15.81 21.15
C CYS A 356 6.15 14.59 20.73
N ALA A 357 7.36 14.83 20.20
CA ALA A 357 8.27 13.76 19.82
C ALA A 357 8.79 12.96 21.03
N ARG A 358 9.00 13.61 22.17
CA ARG A 358 9.32 12.94 23.44
C ARG A 358 8.18 12.03 23.94
N LYS A 359 6.92 12.37 23.70
CA LYS A 359 5.76 11.54 24.06
C LYS A 359 5.65 10.31 23.17
N ALA A 360 5.76 10.47 21.85
CA ALA A 360 5.75 9.33 20.91
C ALA A 360 6.83 8.29 21.25
N ARG A 361 8.02 8.74 21.61
CA ARG A 361 9.12 7.84 21.99
C ARG A 361 8.90 7.07 23.28
N GLN A 362 8.09 7.58 24.21
CA GLN A 362 7.67 6.80 25.39
C GLN A 362 6.80 5.60 24.99
N PHE A 363 5.97 5.73 23.94
CA PHE A 363 5.21 4.61 23.40
C PHE A 363 6.13 3.63 22.69
N VAL A 364 7.06 4.07 21.84
CA VAL A 364 8.06 3.18 21.19
C VAL A 364 8.83 2.35 22.23
N ILE A 365 9.34 2.99 23.29
CA ILE A 365 10.06 2.29 24.37
C ILE A 365 9.12 1.30 25.10
N ALA A 366 7.86 1.68 25.37
CA ALA A 366 6.89 0.77 25.99
C ALA A 366 6.57 -0.46 25.11
N TYR A 367 6.49 -0.30 23.78
CA TYR A 367 6.33 -1.42 22.85
C TYR A 367 7.54 -2.37 22.88
N LEU A 368 8.77 -1.82 22.86
CA LEU A 368 10.00 -2.62 22.93
C LEU A 368 10.12 -3.39 24.26
N LEU A 369 9.86 -2.72 25.40
CA LEU A 369 9.88 -3.34 26.72
C LEU A 369 8.85 -4.46 26.84
N LEU A 370 7.60 -4.23 26.38
CA LEU A 370 6.56 -5.25 26.45
C LEU A 370 6.92 -6.47 25.60
N HIS A 371 7.38 -6.27 24.36
CA HIS A 371 7.82 -7.37 23.50
C HIS A 371 8.91 -8.20 24.18
N ALA A 372 9.89 -7.57 24.83
CA ALA A 372 10.98 -8.30 25.45
C ALA A 372 10.57 -9.02 26.74
N VAL A 373 9.60 -8.50 27.50
CA VAL A 373 8.96 -9.22 28.62
C VAL A 373 8.19 -10.44 28.11
N GLU A 374 7.40 -10.30 27.05
CA GLU A 374 6.64 -11.42 26.47
C GLU A 374 7.52 -12.49 25.80
N ALA A 375 8.71 -12.12 25.31
CA ALA A 375 9.67 -13.07 24.75
C ALA A 375 10.34 -13.94 25.82
N ALA A 376 10.30 -13.54 27.10
CA ALA A 376 10.97 -14.23 28.20
C ALA A 376 10.11 -15.32 28.89
N GLY A 377 8.84 -15.47 28.52
CA GLY A 377 7.93 -16.49 29.07
C GLY A 377 7.35 -16.15 30.46
N ASP A 378 6.13 -16.61 30.71
CA ASP A 378 5.32 -16.27 31.90
C ASP A 378 5.69 -17.11 33.15
N GLU A 379 6.98 -17.24 33.43
CA GLU A 379 7.44 -17.82 34.70
C GLU A 379 7.44 -16.76 35.80
N GLY A 380 6.30 -16.69 36.50
CA GLY A 380 6.01 -15.74 37.57
C GLY A 380 6.97 -15.82 38.76
N THR A 381 8.01 -15.00 38.73
CA THR A 381 8.82 -14.62 39.89
C THR A 381 9.14 -13.13 39.81
N GLY A 382 8.86 -12.39 40.89
CA GLY A 382 8.96 -10.93 40.95
C GLY A 382 10.40 -10.39 41.04
N GLY A 383 11.29 -10.85 40.17
CA GLY A 383 12.67 -10.37 40.04
C GLY A 383 12.89 -9.63 38.72
N THR A 384 13.79 -8.66 38.72
CA THR A 384 14.29 -7.96 37.52
C THR A 384 15.08 -8.91 36.62
N LYS A 385 14.38 -9.63 35.73
CA LYS A 385 15.00 -10.53 34.74
C LYS A 385 15.76 -9.74 33.65
N PRO A 386 16.96 -10.16 33.21
CA PRO A 386 17.73 -9.45 32.19
C PRO A 386 17.09 -9.54 30.78
N LEU A 387 17.34 -8.53 29.95
CA LEU A 387 16.99 -8.57 28.52
C LEU A 387 18.05 -9.39 27.75
N THR A 388 17.66 -10.51 27.16
CA THR A 388 18.51 -11.29 26.25
C THR A 388 17.72 -11.72 25.02
N GLY A 389 18.09 -11.25 23.83
CA GLY A 389 17.52 -11.70 22.55
C GLY A 389 17.41 -10.61 21.47
N GLU A 390 17.49 -11.02 20.20
CA GLU A 390 17.24 -10.17 19.04
C GLU A 390 15.74 -10.12 18.70
N VAL A 391 15.19 -8.95 18.36
CA VAL A 391 13.76 -8.77 18.05
C VAL A 391 13.56 -8.14 16.68
N SER A 392 12.90 -8.85 15.77
CA SER A 392 12.62 -8.37 14.42
C SER A 392 11.38 -7.46 14.35
N ILE A 393 11.36 -6.55 13.37
CA ILE A 393 10.19 -5.69 13.06
C ILE A 393 8.97 -6.53 12.65
N GLU A 394 9.18 -7.70 12.04
CA GLU A 394 8.13 -8.63 11.64
C GLU A 394 7.43 -9.25 12.87
N THR A 395 8.19 -9.54 13.94
CA THR A 395 7.67 -10.03 15.21
C THR A 395 6.82 -8.97 15.92
N MET A 396 7.26 -7.71 15.92
CA MET A 396 6.49 -6.58 16.47
C MET A 396 5.14 -6.37 15.76
N ARG A 397 5.05 -6.66 14.45
CA ARG A 397 3.79 -6.53 13.69
C ARG A 397 2.77 -7.62 14.02
N LYS A 398 3.20 -8.85 14.32
CA LYS A 398 2.28 -9.99 14.52
C LYS A 398 1.53 -9.94 15.85
N LYS A 399 2.12 -9.35 16.90
CA LYS A 399 1.54 -9.27 18.26
C LYS A 399 0.72 -7.99 18.54
N GLN A 400 0.46 -7.20 17.50
CA GLN A 400 -0.14 -5.87 17.58
C GLN A 400 -1.55 -5.83 18.23
N SER A 401 -2.30 -6.94 18.15
CA SER A 401 -3.71 -7.03 18.57
C SER A 401 -3.95 -7.18 20.07
N GLU A 402 -2.92 -7.49 20.87
CA GLU A 402 -3.11 -7.93 22.26
C GLU A 402 -2.82 -6.82 23.31
N LEU A 403 -2.26 -5.68 22.88
CA LEU A 403 -1.95 -4.57 23.77
C LEU A 403 -3.18 -3.83 24.31
N LYS A 404 -3.49 -4.07 25.58
CA LYS A 404 -4.46 -3.28 26.34
C LYS A 404 -3.86 -1.92 26.75
N PHE A 405 -4.62 -0.84 26.54
CA PHE A 405 -4.22 0.54 26.88
C PHE A 405 -3.82 0.75 28.36
N ALA A 406 -4.35 -0.09 29.26
CA ALA A 406 -3.99 -0.12 30.67
C ALA A 406 -2.51 -0.49 30.90
N THR A 407 -2.00 -1.51 30.21
CA THR A 407 -0.60 -1.97 30.28
C THR A 407 0.35 -0.87 29.82
N ILE A 408 0.01 -0.17 28.74
CA ILE A 408 0.77 0.98 28.22
C ILE A 408 0.79 2.13 29.25
N ARG A 409 -0.33 2.40 29.94
CA ARG A 409 -0.38 3.40 31.03
C ARG A 409 0.44 3.01 32.26
N ALA A 410 0.52 1.72 32.60
CA ALA A 410 1.34 1.23 33.70
C ALA A 410 2.83 1.47 33.44
N ALA A 411 3.32 1.09 32.25
CA ALA A 411 4.69 1.38 31.82
C ALA A 411 5.01 2.89 31.81
N GLN A 412 4.06 3.74 31.40
CA GLN A 412 4.21 5.20 31.44
C GLN A 412 4.27 5.80 32.85
N LYS A 413 3.69 5.15 33.87
CA LYS A 413 3.78 5.61 35.27
C LYS A 413 5.16 5.35 35.87
N MET A 414 5.80 4.25 35.50
CA MET A 414 7.12 3.87 36.04
C MET A 414 8.26 4.75 35.49
N TYR A 415 8.27 5.07 34.19
CA TYR A 415 9.48 5.60 33.53
C TYR A 415 9.33 7.01 32.94
N LYS A 416 10.03 7.99 33.55
CA LYS A 416 10.03 9.41 33.16
C LYS A 416 11.35 9.82 32.45
N ARG A 417 11.30 9.98 31.10
CA ARG A 417 12.34 10.54 30.15
C ARG A 417 13.25 9.49 29.45
N HIS A 418 13.98 9.72 28.34
CA HIS A 418 13.68 10.31 26.99
C HIS A 418 14.90 10.21 26.01
N ARG A 419 14.80 9.59 24.80
CA ARG A 419 15.55 9.87 23.50
C ARG A 419 15.14 8.88 22.38
N GLY A 420 15.71 8.88 21.15
CA GLY A 420 14.97 8.47 19.92
C GLY A 420 15.64 7.98 18.61
N ILE A 421 14.78 7.80 17.60
CA ILE A 421 14.92 6.98 16.37
C ILE A 421 16.12 7.24 15.44
N ALA A 422 16.78 8.39 15.52
CA ALA A 422 17.83 8.77 14.57
C ALA A 422 19.21 8.08 14.82
N MET A 423 19.25 7.06 15.67
CA MET A 423 20.42 6.16 15.83
C MET A 423 20.08 4.70 15.50
N PHE A 424 18.97 4.45 14.81
CA PHE A 424 18.77 3.19 14.08
C PHE A 424 19.20 3.42 12.63
N ASP A 425 20.51 3.44 12.38
CA ASP A 425 21.04 3.41 11.02
C ASP A 425 21.15 1.97 10.49
N HIS A 426 21.29 1.85 9.17
CA HIS A 426 20.95 0.64 8.41
C HIS A 426 22.08 -0.41 8.33
N GLU A 427 23.05 -0.38 9.24
CA GLU A 427 23.90 -1.55 9.46
C GLU A 427 23.20 -2.54 10.41
N GLU A 428 23.61 -3.80 10.38
CA GLU A 428 23.11 -4.82 11.31
C GLU A 428 23.69 -4.63 12.72
N GLU A 429 23.46 -3.45 13.33
CA GLU A 429 23.66 -3.26 14.77
C GLU A 429 22.60 -4.07 15.54
N LYS A 430 22.89 -5.36 15.65
CA LYS A 430 22.37 -6.24 16.68
C LYS A 430 22.49 -5.52 18.01
N ILE A 431 21.38 -5.28 18.70
CA ILE A 431 21.39 -4.80 20.08
C ILE A 431 21.91 -5.94 20.96
N SER A 432 23.23 -6.08 21.03
CA SER A 432 23.89 -7.10 21.83
C SER A 432 23.96 -6.63 23.28
N PHE A 433 23.13 -7.23 24.13
CA PHE A 433 23.24 -7.09 25.58
C PHE A 433 24.46 -7.87 26.07
N THR A 434 25.61 -7.20 26.18
CA THR A 434 26.82 -7.80 26.74
C THR A 434 26.79 -7.76 28.27
N GLY A 435 26.86 -8.96 28.87
CA GLY A 435 27.11 -9.30 30.28
C GLY A 435 26.94 -8.23 31.37
N SER A 436 26.06 -8.52 32.34
CA SER A 436 25.91 -7.86 33.66
C SER A 436 25.48 -6.38 33.69
N GLU A 437 25.57 -5.62 32.59
CA GLU A 437 25.06 -4.25 32.56
C GLU A 437 23.53 -4.25 32.69
N SER A 438 23.01 -3.62 33.75
CA SER A 438 21.56 -3.54 33.96
C SER A 438 20.92 -2.66 32.87
N ILE A 439 19.64 -2.90 32.59
CA ILE A 439 18.85 -2.06 31.66
C ILE A 439 18.96 -0.59 32.06
N GLU A 440 18.96 -0.30 33.36
CA GLU A 440 19.10 1.06 33.89
C GLU A 440 20.47 1.66 33.62
N ASP A 441 21.56 0.89 33.76
CA ASP A 441 22.92 1.38 33.60
C ASP A 441 23.29 1.58 32.13
N TRP A 442 22.87 0.67 31.24
CA TRP A 442 22.94 0.87 29.79
C TRP A 442 22.15 2.13 29.38
N MET A 443 20.92 2.30 29.89
CA MET A 443 20.12 3.50 29.63
C MET A 443 20.76 4.78 30.21
N ARG A 444 21.43 4.73 31.37
CA ARG A 444 22.17 5.88 31.95
C ARG A 444 23.40 6.25 31.12
N LYS A 445 24.12 5.26 30.61
CA LYS A 445 25.32 5.40 29.76
C LYS A 445 24.98 6.05 28.42
N GLU A 446 23.94 5.56 27.75
CA GLU A 446 23.45 6.16 26.50
C GLU A 446 22.79 7.54 26.70
N GLN A 447 22.19 7.81 27.87
CA GLN A 447 21.68 9.15 28.19
C GLN A 447 22.78 10.21 28.33
N ARG A 448 24.00 9.83 28.71
CA ARG A 448 25.14 10.75 28.94
C ARG A 448 25.86 11.16 27.65
N LYS A 449 25.88 10.31 26.62
CA LYS A 449 26.58 10.55 25.33
C LYS A 449 25.98 11.66 24.46
N SER A 450 24.89 12.30 24.87
CA SER A 450 24.16 13.26 24.02
C SER A 450 23.77 14.56 24.76
N ALA A 451 24.50 14.91 25.83
CA ALA A 451 24.38 16.20 26.49
C ALA A 451 24.75 17.34 25.53
#